data_AF-A0A0D3IRY7-F1
#
_entry.id   AF-A0A0D3IRY7-F1
#
_cell.length_a   1.000
_cell.length_b   1.000
_cell.length_c   1.000
_cell.angle_alpha   90.00
_cell.angle_beta   90.00
_cell.angle_gamma   90.00
#
_symmetry.space_group_name_H-M   'P 1'
#
loop_
_entity.id
_entity.type
_entity.pdbx_description
1 polymer ?
#
loop_
_entity_poly.entity_id
_entity_poly.type
_entity_poly.pdbx_seq_one_letter_code
_entity_poly.pdbx_strand_id
1 'polypeptide(L)'
;MVATLFLVGSGREAPSLVDSLLDVQQCPARPCYDMAPDAPLLLHSIGYPEARLRWTPHADESLSAVAALWRREAEAATLRSAMLLTMRSSLLSARRPTADGVEAKAATHEAKRARREARQQAEAAAGGTRD
;
A
#
# COMPACT_ATOMS: atom_id res chain seq x y z
N MET A 1 -19.82 13.00 -14.32
CA MET A 1 -20.53 13.40 -13.08
C MET A 1 -19.65 13.39 -11.84
N VAL A 2 -18.68 12.47 -11.68
CA VAL A 2 -17.82 12.41 -10.47
C VAL A 2 -17.05 13.72 -10.21
N ALA A 3 -16.47 14.36 -11.23
CA ALA A 3 -15.71 15.60 -11.05
C ALA A 3 -16.55 16.76 -10.50
N THR A 4 -17.78 16.94 -11.00
CA THR A 4 -18.70 17.98 -10.52
C THR A 4 -19.08 17.77 -9.05
N LEU A 5 -19.41 16.53 -8.66
CA LEU A 5 -19.72 16.22 -7.26
C LEU A 5 -18.52 16.42 -6.34
N PHE A 6 -17.31 16.10 -6.81
CA PHE A 6 -16.09 16.35 -6.07
C PHE A 6 -15.83 17.85 -5.87
N LEU A 7 -16.07 18.69 -6.88
CA LEU A 7 -15.91 20.14 -6.77
C LEU A 7 -16.93 20.77 -5.81
N VAL A 8 -18.18 20.31 -5.84
CA VAL A 8 -19.20 20.73 -4.86
C VAL A 8 -18.81 20.29 -3.45
N GLY A 9 -18.42 19.02 -3.27
CA GLY A 9 -17.99 18.48 -1.96
C GLY A 9 -16.72 19.12 -1.40
N SER A 10 -15.85 19.66 -2.25
CA SER A 10 -14.66 20.42 -1.85
C SER A 10 -14.91 21.92 -1.67
N GLY A 11 -16.15 22.39 -1.81
CA GLY A 11 -16.53 23.79 -1.64
C GLY A 11 -16.07 24.73 -2.76
N ARG A 12 -15.65 24.18 -3.90
CA ARG A 12 -15.20 24.95 -5.07
C ARG A 12 -16.36 25.31 -6.01
N GLU A 13 -17.51 24.66 -5.84
CA GLU A 13 -18.75 24.92 -6.57
C GLU A 13 -19.94 24.89 -5.60
N ALA A 14 -20.99 25.65 -5.90
CA ALA A 14 -22.21 25.68 -5.11
C ALA A 14 -23.09 24.44 -5.38
N PRO A 15 -23.82 23.89 -4.39
CA PRO A 15 -24.73 22.77 -4.62
C PRO A 15 -25.83 23.06 -5.66
N SER A 16 -26.30 24.31 -5.74
CA SER A 16 -27.31 24.78 -6.70
C SER A 16 -26.85 24.67 -8.16
N LEU A 17 -25.54 24.53 -8.40
CA LEU A 17 -24.98 24.29 -9.73
C LEU A 17 -25.59 23.05 -10.38
N VAL A 18 -25.82 21.98 -9.63
CA VAL A 18 -26.35 20.72 -10.19
C VAL A 18 -27.72 20.95 -10.83
N ASP A 19 -28.57 21.75 -10.21
CA ASP A 19 -29.88 22.11 -10.74
C ASP A 19 -29.74 22.90 -12.05
N SER A 20 -28.83 23.87 -12.10
CA SER A 20 -28.55 24.65 -13.31
C SER A 20 -28.01 23.78 -14.46
N LEU A 21 -27.17 22.79 -14.16
CA LEU A 21 -26.60 21.90 -15.17
C LEU A 21 -27.60 20.87 -15.72
N LEU A 22 -28.67 20.57 -14.97
CA LEU A 22 -29.76 19.70 -15.41
C LEU A 22 -30.82 20.45 -16.24
N ASP A 23 -30.79 21.78 -16.24
CA ASP A 23 -31.65 22.59 -17.09
C ASP A 23 -31.08 22.70 -18.51
N VAL A 24 -31.67 21.96 -19.44
CA VAL A 24 -31.26 21.91 -20.86
C VAL A 24 -31.53 23.23 -21.58
N GLN A 25 -32.46 24.07 -21.11
CA GLN A 25 -32.69 25.39 -21.70
C GLN A 25 -31.57 26.37 -21.33
N GLN A 26 -31.09 26.30 -20.09
CA GLN A 26 -29.96 27.13 -19.62
C GLN A 26 -28.61 26.59 -20.09
N CYS A 27 -28.45 25.27 -20.14
CA CYS A 27 -27.23 24.58 -20.55
C CYS A 27 -27.47 23.70 -21.80
N PRO A 28 -27.53 24.29 -23.01
CA PRO A 28 -27.86 23.56 -24.24
C PRO A 28 -26.75 22.61 -24.72
N ALA A 29 -25.55 22.71 -24.15
CA ALA A 29 -24.39 21.90 -24.49
C ALA A 29 -23.81 21.21 -23.26
N ARG A 30 -23.02 20.16 -23.49
CA ARG A 30 -22.37 19.40 -22.42
C ARG A 30 -21.46 20.33 -21.59
N PRO A 31 -21.61 20.35 -20.26
CA PRO A 31 -20.73 21.13 -19.39
C PRO A 31 -19.27 20.71 -19.52
N CYS A 32 -18.36 21.68 -19.60
CA CYS A 32 -16.93 21.47 -19.74
C CYS A 32 -16.27 21.27 -18.36
N TYR A 33 -16.48 20.09 -17.77
CA TYR A 33 -15.75 19.63 -16.60
C TYR A 33 -14.73 18.58 -17.00
N ASP A 34 -13.56 18.61 -16.36
CA ASP A 34 -12.55 17.58 -16.53
C ASP A 34 -13.15 16.20 -16.23
N MET A 35 -12.73 15.22 -17.02
CA MET A 35 -13.06 13.84 -16.72
C MET A 35 -12.42 13.47 -15.39
N ALA A 36 -13.17 12.75 -14.57
CA ALA A 36 -12.60 12.20 -13.34
C ALA A 36 -11.44 11.27 -13.71
N PRO A 37 -10.40 11.18 -12.86
CA PRO A 37 -9.27 10.30 -13.11
C PRO A 37 -9.73 8.87 -13.37
N ASP A 38 -8.99 8.12 -14.19
CA ASP A 38 -9.25 6.70 -14.52
C ASP A 38 -9.09 5.75 -13.31
N ALA A 39 -8.92 6.28 -12.10
CA ALA A 39 -8.97 5.52 -10.85
C ALA A 39 -10.26 4.67 -10.84
N PRO A 40 -10.19 3.41 -10.37
CA PRO A 40 -11.05 2.37 -10.91
C PRO A 40 -12.51 2.61 -10.54
N LEU A 41 -13.29 3.08 -11.52
CA LEU A 41 -14.73 2.99 -11.50
C LEU A 41 -15.07 1.51 -11.62
N LEU A 42 -15.45 0.89 -10.50
CA LEU A 42 -15.78 -0.53 -10.46
C LEU A 42 -17.26 -0.73 -10.74
N LEU A 43 -17.58 -1.52 -11.78
CA LEU A 43 -18.94 -2.02 -11.99
C LEU A 43 -19.28 -2.97 -10.83
N HIS A 44 -20.07 -2.48 -9.87
CA HIS A 44 -20.38 -3.23 -8.66
C HIS A 44 -21.40 -4.34 -8.89
N SER A 45 -22.52 -4.00 -9.51
CA SER A 45 -23.64 -4.92 -9.71
C SER A 45 -24.39 -4.57 -10.99
N ILE A 46 -24.94 -5.60 -11.64
CA ILE A 46 -25.84 -5.43 -12.78
C ILE A 46 -27.17 -6.06 -12.41
N GLY A 47 -28.26 -5.37 -12.70
CA GLY A 47 -29.61 -5.91 -12.55
C GLY A 47 -30.20 -6.28 -13.89
N TYR A 48 -30.64 -7.53 -14.04
CA TYR A 48 -31.47 -7.98 -15.17
C TYR A 48 -32.74 -8.62 -14.63
N PRO A 49 -33.90 -8.45 -15.29
CA PRO A 49 -35.08 -9.24 -14.95
C PRO A 49 -34.75 -10.72 -15.13
N GLU A 50 -35.07 -11.56 -14.13
CA GLU A 50 -34.79 -13.00 -14.14
C GLU A 50 -35.27 -13.70 -15.41
N ALA A 51 -36.43 -13.28 -15.93
CA ALA A 51 -37.01 -13.79 -17.17
C ALA A 51 -36.13 -13.58 -18.43
N ARG A 52 -35.09 -12.72 -18.35
CA ARG A 52 -34.15 -12.43 -19.44
C ARG A 52 -32.76 -13.05 -19.21
N LEU A 53 -32.51 -13.71 -18.08
CA LEU A 53 -31.24 -14.38 -17.81
C LEU A 53 -31.26 -15.81 -18.38
N ARG A 54 -30.18 -16.18 -19.08
CA ARG A 54 -29.93 -17.55 -19.54
C ARG A 54 -28.57 -17.99 -19.01
N TRP A 55 -28.60 -18.93 -18.07
CA TRP A 55 -27.39 -19.56 -17.55
C TRP A 55 -26.85 -20.54 -18.58
N THR A 56 -25.57 -20.42 -18.92
CA THR A 56 -24.88 -21.37 -19.80
C THR A 56 -24.14 -22.41 -18.98
N PRO A 57 -23.94 -23.63 -19.49
CA PRO A 57 -23.20 -24.68 -18.77
C PRO A 57 -21.76 -24.30 -18.38
N HIS A 58 -21.15 -23.35 -19.12
CA HIS A 58 -19.79 -22.87 -18.89
C HIS A 58 -19.72 -21.67 -17.91
N ALA A 59 -20.83 -21.32 -17.26
CA ALA A 59 -20.87 -20.24 -16.28
C ALA A 59 -19.93 -20.52 -15.11
N ASP A 60 -19.84 -21.77 -14.65
CA ASP A 60 -18.99 -22.17 -13.53
C ASP A 60 -17.49 -22.02 -13.84
N GLU A 61 -17.08 -22.38 -15.07
CA GLU A 61 -15.70 -22.19 -15.54
C GLU A 61 -15.34 -20.71 -15.63
N SER A 62 -16.24 -19.90 -16.20
CA SER A 62 -16.06 -18.46 -16.34
C SER A 62 -15.96 -17.78 -14.96
N LEU A 63 -16.83 -18.16 -14.02
CA LEU A 63 -16.82 -17.64 -12.65
C LEU A 63 -15.55 -18.05 -11.91
N SER A 64 -15.11 -19.29 -12.07
CA SER A 64 -13.87 -19.81 -11.47
C SER A 64 -12.63 -19.08 -12.01
N ALA A 65 -12.61 -18.78 -13.31
CA ALA A 65 -11.53 -18.01 -13.94
C ALA A 65 -11.45 -16.58 -13.39
N VAL A 66 -12.59 -15.89 -13.27
CA VAL A 66 -12.65 -14.55 -12.67
C VAL A 66 -12.22 -14.58 -11.20
N ALA A 67 -12.68 -15.57 -10.43
CA ALA A 67 -12.28 -15.73 -9.04
C ALA A 67 -10.77 -16.04 -8.88
N ALA A 68 -10.18 -16.79 -9.81
CA ALA A 68 -8.73 -17.03 -9.84
C ALA A 68 -7.95 -15.74 -10.16
N LEU A 69 -8.42 -14.96 -11.14
CA LEU A 69 -7.82 -13.66 -11.47
C LEU A 69 -7.84 -12.70 -10.28
N TRP A 70 -8.98 -12.56 -9.60
CA TRP A 70 -9.10 -11.68 -8.44
C TRP A 70 -8.22 -12.12 -7.28
N ARG A 71 -8.10 -13.44 -7.02
CA ARG A 71 -7.16 -13.96 -6.02
C ARG A 71 -5.72 -13.55 -6.34
N ARG A 72 -5.28 -13.73 -7.59
CA ARG A 72 -3.94 -13.35 -8.03
C ARG A 72 -3.67 -11.85 -7.84
N GLU A 73 -4.63 -11.00 -8.19
CA GLU A 73 -4.48 -9.55 -8.01
C GLU A 73 -4.48 -9.16 -6.53
N ALA A 74 -5.31 -9.79 -5.69
CA ALA A 74 -5.34 -9.55 -4.25
C ALA A 74 -4.02 -9.97 -3.58
N GLU A 75 -3.46 -11.13 -3.96
CA GLU A 75 -2.14 -11.58 -3.51
C GLU A 75 -1.04 -10.60 -3.92
N ALA A 76 -1.02 -10.19 -5.19
CA ALA A 76 -0.02 -9.24 -5.70
C ALA A 76 -0.12 -7.88 -5.00
N ALA A 77 -1.33 -7.37 -4.76
CA ALA A 77 -1.56 -6.13 -4.02
C ALA A 77 -1.09 -6.24 -2.56
N THR A 78 -1.37 -7.38 -1.91
CA THR A 78 -0.96 -7.65 -0.52
C THR A 78 0.56 -7.68 -0.40
N LEU A 79 1.25 -8.38 -1.29
CA LEU A 79 2.71 -8.46 -1.32
C LEU A 79 3.35 -7.08 -1.57
N ARG A 80 2.85 -6.33 -2.56
CA ARG A 80 3.32 -4.96 -2.84
C ARG A 80 3.13 -4.05 -1.63
N SER A 81 1.97 -4.10 -0.98
CA SER A 81 1.69 -3.31 0.22
C SER A 81 2.65 -3.66 1.36
N ALA A 82 2.82 -4.95 1.66
CA ALA A 82 3.75 -5.42 2.69
C ALA A 82 5.19 -4.97 2.41
N MET A 83 5.63 -5.04 1.15
CA MET A 83 6.95 -4.56 0.74
C MET A 83 7.10 -3.06 0.98
N LEU A 84 6.14 -2.24 0.54
CA LEU A 84 6.17 -0.78 0.75
C LEU A 84 6.17 -0.41 2.24
N LEU A 85 5.37 -1.11 3.05
CA LEU A 85 5.33 -0.88 4.51
C LEU A 85 6.66 -1.26 5.18
N THR A 86 7.29 -2.35 4.74
CA THR A 86 8.61 -2.77 5.24
C THR A 86 9.71 -1.80 4.80
N MET A 87 9.68 -1.31 3.57
CA MET A 87 10.62 -0.29 3.10
C MET A 87 10.46 1.01 3.90
N ARG A 88 9.22 1.44 4.15
CA ARG A 88 8.92 2.59 5.00
C ARG A 88 9.45 2.40 6.43
N SER A 89 9.23 1.25 7.05
CA SER A 89 9.70 1.00 8.42
C SER A 89 11.23 1.01 8.50
N SER A 90 11.92 0.47 7.50
CA SER A 90 13.37 0.53 7.36
C SER A 90 13.89 1.96 7.23
N LEU A 91 13.25 2.80 6.41
CA LEU A 91 13.62 4.22 6.29
C LEU A 91 13.43 4.98 7.61
N LEU A 92 12.35 4.68 8.35
CA LEU A 92 12.08 5.32 9.64
C LEU A 92 13.05 4.83 10.74
N SER A 93 13.47 3.58 10.71
CA SER A 93 14.44 3.03 11.67
C SER A 93 15.89 3.41 11.34
N ALA A 94 16.18 3.65 10.06
CA ALA A 94 17.45 4.21 9.58
C ALA A 94 17.59 5.72 9.86
N ARG A 95 16.63 6.34 10.57
CA ARG A 95 16.76 7.70 11.12
C ARG A 95 18.14 7.78 11.79
N ARG A 96 18.98 8.69 11.27
CA ARG A 96 20.39 8.82 11.64
C ARG A 96 20.54 8.64 13.15
N PRO A 97 21.45 7.78 13.64
CA PRO A 97 21.79 7.83 15.05
C PRO A 97 22.17 9.29 15.33
N THR A 98 21.48 9.91 16.28
CA THR A 98 22.04 11.09 16.95
C THR A 98 23.40 10.68 17.50
N ALA A 99 24.33 11.62 17.62
CA ALA A 99 25.72 11.35 18.00
C ALA A 99 25.84 10.34 19.17
N ASP A 100 24.91 10.40 20.12
CA ASP A 100 24.74 9.49 21.26
C ASP A 100 24.74 7.99 20.91
N GLY A 101 24.12 7.60 19.79
CA GLY A 101 23.99 6.19 19.39
C GLY A 101 25.26 5.59 18.78
N VAL A 102 26.14 6.43 18.24
CA VAL A 102 27.44 6.01 17.68
C VAL A 102 28.43 5.72 18.80
N GLU A 103 28.45 6.57 19.83
CA GLU A 103 29.28 6.39 21.03
C GLU A 103 28.89 5.12 21.79
N ALA A 104 27.58 4.85 21.94
CA ALA A 104 27.10 3.64 22.61
C ALA A 104 27.52 2.34 21.87
N LYS A 105 27.45 2.32 20.54
CA LYS A 105 27.89 1.16 19.73
C LYS A 105 29.41 0.96 19.78
N ALA A 106 30.20 2.03 19.75
CA ALA A 106 31.66 1.97 19.88
C ALA A 106 32.08 1.36 21.23
N ALA A 107 31.50 1.83 22.34
CA ALA A 107 31.77 1.30 23.68
C ALA A 107 31.43 -0.19 23.82
N THR A 108 30.38 -0.65 23.13
CA THR A 108 29.94 -2.06 23.18
C THR A 108 30.89 -2.99 22.41
N HIS A 109 31.46 -2.50 21.30
CA HIS A 109 32.44 -3.25 20.50
C HIS A 109 33.81 -3.33 21.18
N GLU A 110 34.26 -2.27 21.85
CA GLU A 110 35.49 -2.26 22.65
C GLU A 110 35.39 -3.23 23.84
N ALA A 111 34.27 -3.23 24.57
CA ALA A 111 34.03 -4.17 25.68
C ALA A 111 34.03 -5.64 25.22
N LYS A 112 33.51 -5.93 24.02
CA LYS A 112 33.57 -7.29 23.44
C LYS A 112 34.98 -7.70 23.02
N ARG A 113 35.82 -6.77 22.54
CA ARG A 113 37.23 -7.01 22.22
C ARG A 113 38.04 -7.31 23.47
N ALA A 114 37.92 -6.47 24.50
CA ALA A 114 38.64 -6.66 25.77
C ALA A 114 38.32 -8.02 26.43
N ARG A 115 37.06 -8.47 26.38
CA ARG A 115 36.68 -9.80 26.89
C ARG A 115 37.27 -10.96 26.09
N ARG A 116 37.44 -10.81 24.77
CA ARG A 116 38.07 -11.85 23.93
C ARG A 116 39.57 -11.93 24.20
N GLU A 117 40.23 -10.79 24.33
CA GLU A 117 41.66 -10.70 24.63
C GLU A 117 41.98 -11.27 26.02
N ALA A 118 41.17 -10.94 27.05
CA ALA A 118 41.32 -11.51 28.39
C ALA A 118 41.13 -13.03 28.41
N ARG A 119 40.19 -13.56 27.62
CA ARG A 119 39.97 -15.01 27.50
C ARG A 119 41.16 -15.70 26.82
N GLN A 120 41.71 -15.11 25.76
CA GLN A 120 42.87 -15.66 25.06
C GLN A 120 44.14 -15.64 25.95
N GLN A 121 44.32 -14.60 26.76
CA GLN A 121 45.42 -14.51 27.72
C GLN A 121 45.30 -15.55 28.85
N ALA A 122 44.08 -15.80 29.34
CA ALA A 122 43.84 -16.84 30.35
C ALA A 122 44.08 -18.26 29.80
N GLU A 123 43.70 -18.52 28.55
CA GLU A 123 43.95 -19.81 27.88
C GLU A 123 45.45 -20.05 27.61
N ALA A 124 46.22 -18.99 27.30
CA ALA A 124 47.67 -19.08 27.12
C ALA A 124 48.44 -19.36 28.43
N ALA A 125 47.99 -18.83 29.56
CA ALA A 125 48.62 -19.04 30.86
C ALA A 125 48.41 -20.47 31.41
N ALA A 126 47.32 -21.14 31.04
CA ALA A 126 47.00 -22.50 31.49
C ALA A 126 47.79 -23.60 30.77
N GLY A 127 48.41 -23.31 29.62
CA GLY A 127 49.18 -24.27 28.83
C GLY A 127 50.63 -24.49 29.27
N GLY A 128 51.14 -23.74 30.25
CA GLY A 128 52.56 -23.72 30.62
C GLY A 128 53.00 -24.64 31.77
N THR A 129 52.10 -25.34 32.45
CA THR A 129 52.44 -26.20 33.60
C THR A 129 52.26 -27.67 33.25
N ARG A 130 53.25 -28.26 32.59
CA ARG A 130 53.53 -29.70 32.57
C ARG A 130 54.97 -29.91 32.10
N ASP A 131 55.89 -29.88 33.07
CA ASP A 131 57.16 -30.62 33.06
C ASP A 131 57.28 -31.32 34.42
#